data_AF-A0A7W7SK91-F1
#
_entry.id   AF-A0A7W7SK91-F1
#
_cell.length_a   1.000
_cell.length_b   1.000
_cell.length_c   1.000
_cell.angle_alpha   90.00
_cell.angle_beta   90.00
_cell.angle_gamma   90.00
#
_symmetry.space_group_name_H-M   'P 1'
#
loop_
_entity.id
_entity.type
_entity.pdbx_description
1 polymer ?
#
loop_
_entity_poly.entity_id
_entity_poly.type
_entity_poly.pdbx_seq_one_letter_code
_entity_poly.pdbx_strand_id
1 'polypeptide(L)'
;MTGLAAAWQLLRANRPVTLALFESAMAAGPASGQMWQRLVADTAMLRDHLEYSRDRGGQLPGEPTLVAATMGAVLVTLAYALPTDGSATPDDEVVDTLTRLFLHGLAGQA
;
A
#
# COMPACT_ATOMS: atom_id res chain seq x y z
N MET A 1 -5.06 15.74 -3.99
CA MET A 1 -5.23 14.34 -3.54
C MET A 1 -3.84 13.77 -3.31
N THR A 2 -3.59 13.17 -2.15
CA THR A 2 -2.32 12.49 -1.86
C THR A 2 -2.24 11.18 -2.66
N GLY A 3 -1.03 10.72 -3.02
CA GLY A 3 -0.86 9.47 -3.79
C GLY A 3 -1.48 8.23 -3.12
N LEU A 4 -1.54 8.22 -1.79
CA LEU A 4 -2.15 7.16 -0.99
C LEU A 4 -3.67 7.07 -1.18
N ALA A 5 -4.36 8.21 -1.20
CA ALA A 5 -5.82 8.25 -1.41
C ALA A 5 -6.20 7.68 -2.78
N ALA A 6 -5.42 8.03 -3.81
CA ALA A 6 -5.61 7.50 -5.15
C ALA A 6 -5.36 5.98 -5.22
N ALA A 7 -4.31 5.48 -4.55
CA ALA A 7 -4.02 4.06 -4.48
C ALA A 7 -5.14 3.27 -3.77
N TRP A 8 -5.65 3.78 -2.64
CA TRP A 8 -6.78 3.17 -1.92
C TRP A 8 -8.05 3.13 -2.77
N GLN A 9 -8.41 4.25 -3.39
CA GLN A 9 -9.61 4.32 -4.25
C GLN A 9 -9.52 3.38 -5.45
N LEU A 10 -8.37 3.31 -6.11
CA LEU A 10 -8.16 2.40 -7.24
C LEU A 10 -8.30 0.94 -6.81
N LEU A 11 -7.74 0.61 -5.65
CA LEU A 11 -7.87 -0.72 -5.06
C LEU A 11 -9.34 -1.04 -4.77
N ARG A 12 -10.04 -0.16 -4.06
CA ARG A 12 -11.46 -0.34 -3.70
C ARG A 12 -12.35 -0.51 -4.93
N ALA A 13 -12.11 0.29 -5.97
CA ALA A 13 -12.83 0.21 -7.24
C ALA A 13 -12.61 -1.13 -7.98
N ASN A 14 -11.45 -1.78 -7.78
CA ASN A 14 -11.08 -3.02 -8.45
C ASN A 14 -10.92 -4.20 -7.48
N ARG A 15 -11.53 -4.11 -6.29
CA ARG A 15 -11.27 -5.01 -5.16
C ARG A 15 -11.33 -6.50 -5.52
N PRO A 16 -12.35 -7.02 -6.23
CA PRO A 16 -12.38 -8.45 -6.57
C PRO A 16 -11.16 -8.91 -7.38
N VAL A 17 -10.71 -8.10 -8.34
CA VAL A 17 -9.55 -8.40 -9.17
C VAL A 17 -8.27 -8.30 -8.35
N THR A 18 -8.13 -7.25 -7.54
CA THR A 18 -6.94 -7.09 -6.69
C THR A 18 -6.80 -8.25 -5.69
N LEU A 19 -7.90 -8.68 -5.07
CA LEU A 19 -7.86 -9.79 -4.12
C LEU A 19 -7.54 -11.12 -4.80
N ALA A 20 -8.12 -11.41 -5.98
CA ALA A 20 -7.80 -12.62 -6.73
C ALA A 20 -6.30 -12.68 -7.11
N LEU A 21 -5.70 -11.54 -7.51
CA LEU A 21 -4.27 -11.46 -7.82
C LEU A 21 -3.41 -11.64 -6.56
N PHE A 22 -3.83 -11.08 -5.43
CA PHE A 22 -3.17 -11.25 -4.14
C PHE A 22 -3.20 -12.71 -3.67
N GLU A 23 -4.36 -13.36 -3.73
CA GLU A 23 -4.55 -14.78 -3.40
C GLU A 23 -3.71 -15.68 -4.31
N SER A 24 -3.69 -15.41 -5.62
CA SER A 24 -2.84 -16.13 -6.57
C SER A 24 -1.36 -16.00 -6.23
N ALA A 25 -0.90 -14.82 -5.87
CA ALA A 25 0.50 -14.59 -5.49
C ALA A 25 0.85 -15.30 -4.16
N MET A 26 -0.07 -15.37 -3.21
CA MET A 26 0.11 -16.15 -1.97
C MET A 26 0.16 -17.66 -2.23
N ALA A 27 -0.71 -18.17 -3.11
CA ALA A 27 -0.78 -19.59 -3.45
C ALA A 27 0.50 -20.12 -4.13
N ALA A 28 1.27 -19.25 -4.79
CA ALA A 28 2.59 -19.59 -5.35
C ALA A 28 3.65 -19.97 -4.29
N GLY A 29 3.40 -19.68 -3.01
CA GLY A 29 4.28 -20.01 -1.90
C GLY A 29 5.39 -18.99 -1.63
N PRO A 30 5.92 -18.94 -0.39
CA PRO A 30 6.77 -17.85 0.11
C PRO A 30 8.14 -17.74 -0.56
N ALA A 31 8.69 -18.85 -1.09
CA ALA A 31 9.99 -18.85 -1.75
C ALA A 31 9.93 -18.47 -3.25
N SER A 32 8.73 -18.29 -3.82
CA SER A 32 8.56 -18.03 -5.25
C SER A 32 8.93 -16.60 -5.67
N GLY A 33 8.98 -15.66 -4.71
CA GLY A 33 9.19 -14.24 -4.99
C GLY A 33 8.02 -13.54 -5.72
N GLN A 34 6.94 -14.25 -6.06
CA GLN A 34 5.83 -13.68 -6.83
C GLN A 34 5.12 -12.55 -6.09
N MET A 35 4.91 -12.70 -4.78
CA MET A 35 4.33 -11.63 -3.97
C MET A 35 5.19 -10.36 -3.99
N TRP A 36 6.52 -10.50 -3.92
CA TRP A 36 7.43 -9.35 -4.00
C TRP A 36 7.34 -8.67 -5.36
N GLN A 37 7.42 -9.43 -6.46
CA GLN A 37 7.31 -8.87 -7.81
C GLN A 37 5.97 -8.14 -8.02
N ARG A 38 4.90 -8.70 -7.47
CA ARG A 38 3.57 -8.09 -7.53
C ARG A 38 3.51 -6.79 -6.75
N LEU A 39 4.01 -6.75 -5.51
CA LEU A 39 4.03 -5.54 -4.69
C LEU A 39 4.86 -4.44 -5.34
N VAL A 40 6.03 -4.76 -5.90
CA VAL A 40 6.85 -3.78 -6.62
C VAL A 40 6.12 -3.22 -7.85
N ALA A 41 5.44 -4.08 -8.61
CA ALA A 41 4.68 -3.65 -9.78
C ALA A 41 3.48 -2.76 -9.40
N ASP A 42 2.69 -3.18 -8.42
CA ASP A 42 1.46 -2.49 -8.01
C ASP A 42 1.73 -1.15 -7.32
N THR A 43 2.93 -0.98 -6.76
CA THR A 43 3.30 0.23 -6.01
C THR A 43 4.27 1.15 -6.76
N ALA A 44 4.48 0.93 -8.07
CA ALA A 44 5.38 1.75 -8.89
C ALA A 44 5.07 3.26 -8.80
N MET A 45 3.79 3.65 -8.87
CA MET A 45 3.39 5.07 -8.71
C MET A 45 3.77 5.64 -7.33
N LEU A 46 3.65 4.84 -6.26
CA LEU A 46 4.02 5.27 -4.91
C LEU A 46 5.54 5.41 -4.81
N ARG A 47 6.30 4.46 -5.37
CA ARG A 47 7.76 4.54 -5.44
C ARG A 47 8.21 5.81 -6.15
N ASP A 48 7.65 6.11 -7.32
CA ASP A 48 8.01 7.31 -8.10
C ASP A 48 7.75 8.60 -7.29
N HIS A 49 6.67 8.64 -6.49
CA HIS A 49 6.40 9.77 -5.60
C HIS A 49 7.39 9.88 -4.45
N LEU A 50 7.78 8.75 -3.85
CA LEU A 50 8.79 8.69 -2.78
C LEU A 50 10.17 9.12 -3.29
N GLU A 51 10.56 8.67 -4.49
CA GLU A 51 11.80 9.08 -5.14
C GLU A 51 11.81 10.59 -5.39
N TYR A 52 10.74 11.13 -5.96
CA TYR A 52 10.58 12.57 -6.16
C TYR A 52 10.69 13.38 -4.86
N SER A 53 10.16 12.84 -3.75
CA SER A 53 10.25 13.47 -2.43
C SER A 53 11.69 13.44 -1.89
N ARG A 54 12.37 12.28 -1.99
CA ARG A 54 13.77 12.11 -1.59
C ARG A 54 14.70 13.05 -2.33
N ASP A 55 14.51 13.20 -3.64
CA ASP A 55 15.31 14.08 -4.49
C ASP A 55 15.17 15.56 -4.11
N ARG A 56 14.09 15.93 -3.42
CA ARG A 56 13.86 17.28 -2.85
C ARG A 56 14.33 17.43 -1.40
N GLY A 57 15.07 16.45 -0.88
CA GLY A 57 15.56 16.46 0.50
C GLY A 57 14.57 15.90 1.51
N GLY A 58 13.49 15.26 1.06
CA GLY A 58 12.60 14.51 1.95
C GLY A 58 13.31 13.31 2.55
N GLN A 59 13.16 13.09 3.85
CA GLN A 59 13.68 11.89 4.50
C GLN A 59 12.71 10.73 4.30
N LEU A 60 13.27 9.57 3.94
CA LEU A 60 12.55 8.31 3.87
C LEU A 60 13.12 7.33 4.92
N PRO A 61 12.28 6.45 5.48
CA PRO A 61 12.72 5.46 6.46
C PRO A 61 13.60 4.34 5.87
N GLY A 62 13.71 4.27 4.55
CA GLY A 62 14.49 3.27 3.83
C GLY A 62 14.39 3.45 2.31
N GLU A 63 14.78 2.42 1.57
CA GLU A 63 14.74 2.46 0.10
C GLU A 63 13.31 2.65 -0.44
N PRO A 64 13.08 3.55 -1.41
CA PRO A 64 11.75 3.86 -1.93
C PRO A 64 10.94 2.64 -2.36
N THR A 65 11.58 1.66 -3.01
CA THR A 65 10.94 0.40 -3.43
C THR A 65 10.42 -0.40 -2.26
N LEU A 66 11.20 -0.51 -1.17
CA LEU A 66 10.79 -1.27 0.02
C LEU A 66 9.68 -0.54 0.79
N VAL A 67 9.78 0.78 0.89
CA VAL A 67 8.76 1.62 1.53
C VAL A 67 7.44 1.52 0.74
N ALA A 68 7.48 1.67 -0.58
CA ALA A 68 6.31 1.54 -1.45
C ALA A 68 5.67 0.15 -1.34
N ALA A 69 6.47 -0.93 -1.42
CA ALA A 69 5.99 -2.30 -1.28
C ALA A 69 5.33 -2.53 0.09
N THR A 70 5.87 -1.94 1.16
CA THR A 70 5.29 -2.01 2.51
C THR A 70 3.93 -1.31 2.56
N MET A 71 3.81 -0.11 1.98
CA MET A 71 2.55 0.60 1.86
C MET A 71 1.52 -0.24 1.09
N GLY A 72 1.92 -0.84 -0.04
CA GLY A 72 1.07 -1.74 -0.83
C GLY A 72 0.60 -2.96 -0.05
N ALA A 73 1.50 -3.60 0.70
CA ALA A 73 1.17 -4.76 1.52
C ALA A 73 0.12 -4.44 2.59
N VAL A 74 0.25 -3.29 3.26
CA VAL A 74 -0.75 -2.82 4.24
C VAL A 74 -2.09 -2.54 3.56
N LEU A 75 -2.09 -1.83 2.43
CA LEU A 75 -3.31 -1.50 1.68
C LEU A 75 -4.07 -2.75 1.24
N VAL A 76 -3.39 -3.71 0.59
CA VAL A 76 -4.03 -4.92 0.09
C VAL A 76 -4.51 -5.83 1.22
N THR A 77 -3.77 -5.92 2.33
CA THR A 77 -4.17 -6.72 3.48
C THR A 77 -5.40 -6.13 4.17
N LEU A 78 -5.46 -4.80 4.35
CA LEU A 78 -6.65 -4.14 4.90
C LEU A 78 -7.85 -4.31 3.98
N ALA A 79 -7.66 -4.14 2.68
CA ALA A 79 -8.72 -4.36 1.73
C ALA A 79 -9.16 -5.82 1.61
N TYR A 80 -8.30 -6.78 1.94
CA TYR A 80 -8.69 -8.18 2.08
C TYR A 80 -9.54 -8.38 3.34
N ALA A 81 -9.11 -7.83 4.47
CA ALA A 81 -9.73 -8.05 5.79
C ALA A 81 -11.03 -7.28 6.06
N LEU A 82 -11.19 -6.07 5.53
CA LEU A 82 -12.35 -5.23 5.83
C LEU A 82 -13.65 -5.86 5.32
N PRO A 83 -14.76 -5.81 6.08
CA PRO A 83 -16.03 -6.34 5.62
C PRO A 83 -16.56 -5.62 4.37
N THR A 84 -17.50 -6.25 3.66
CA THR A 84 -18.16 -5.69 2.45
C THR A 84 -19.63 -5.35 2.68
N ASP A 85 -20.19 -5.76 3.81
CA ASP A 85 -21.61 -5.70 4.15
C ASP A 85 -22.06 -4.32 4.70
N GLY A 86 -21.26 -3.27 4.48
CA GLY A 86 -21.55 -1.92 4.95
C GLY A 86 -21.23 -1.66 6.43
N SER A 87 -20.76 -2.66 7.18
CA SER A 87 -20.23 -2.49 8.54
C SER A 87 -18.77 -1.99 8.57
N ALA A 88 -18.16 -1.83 7.40
CA ALA A 88 -16.77 -1.42 7.26
C ALA A 88 -16.55 0.04 7.66
N THR A 89 -15.37 0.32 8.22
CA THR A 89 -14.86 1.67 8.42
C THR A 89 -14.94 2.47 7.11
N PRO A 90 -15.43 3.72 7.14
CA PRO A 90 -15.47 4.60 5.97
C PRO A 90 -14.11 4.75 5.28
N ASP A 91 -14.11 4.84 3.95
CA ASP A 91 -12.87 4.88 3.14
C ASP A 91 -11.99 6.10 3.49
N ASP A 92 -12.59 7.24 3.86
CA ASP A 92 -11.90 8.44 4.29
C ASP A 92 -11.18 8.27 5.64
N GLU A 93 -11.82 7.59 6.59
CA GLU A 93 -11.22 7.26 7.89
C GLU A 93 -10.05 6.27 7.72
N VAL A 94 -10.17 5.30 6.81
CA VAL A 94 -9.06 4.39 6.48
C VAL A 94 -7.88 5.15 5.88
N VAL A 95 -8.13 6.00 4.89
CA VAL A 95 -7.09 6.79 4.22
C VAL A 95 -6.41 7.75 5.19
N ASP A 96 -7.17 8.41 6.06
CA ASP A 96 -6.61 9.34 7.06
C ASP A 96 -5.75 8.60 8.09
N THR A 97 -6.23 7.45 8.57
CA THR A 97 -5.46 6.59 9.50
C THR A 97 -4.14 6.13 8.88
N LEU A 98 -4.17 5.63 7.64
CA LEU A 98 -2.96 5.20 6.95
C LEU A 98 -2.02 6.36 6.63
N THR A 99 -2.57 7.52 6.26
CA THR A 99 -1.77 8.74 6.04
C THR A 99 -1.04 9.12 7.32
N ARG A 100 -1.74 9.18 8.46
CA ARG A 100 -1.13 9.48 9.76
C ARG A 100 -0.09 8.44 10.15
N LEU A 101 -0.38 7.15 9.96
CA LEU A 101 0.55 6.06 10.23
C LEU A 101 1.83 6.16 9.39
N PHE A 102 1.74 6.43 8.09
CA PHE A 102 2.91 6.51 7.24
C PHE A 102 3.71 7.80 7.43
N LEU A 103 3.05 8.92 7.74
CA LEU A 103 3.73 10.18 8.02
C LEU A 103 4.47 10.18 9.36
N HIS A 104 3.94 9.51 10.38
CA HIS A 104 4.49 9.58 11.75
C HIS A 104 5.10 8.27 12.24
N GLY A 105 4.53 7.12 11.86
CA GLY A 105 4.91 5.80 12.35
C GLY A 105 6.10 5.17 11.64
N LEU A 106 6.38 5.55 10.39
CA LEU A 106 7.59 5.11 9.69
C LEU A 106 8.80 6.01 9.97
N ALA A 107 8.59 7.26 10.40
CA ALA A 107 9.68 8.22 10.64
C ALA A 107 10.55 7.92 11.87
N GLY A 108 10.19 6.91 12.68
CA GLY A 108 11.05 6.42 13.77
C GLY A 108 11.39 7.48 14.82
N GLN A 109 10.46 8.37 15.19
CA GLN A 109 10.66 9.14 16.42
C GLN A 109 10.44 8.21 17.61
N ALA A 110 11.55 7.66 18.11
CA ALA A 110 11.72 7.27 19.51
C ALA A 110 12.23 8.48 20.30
#